data_AF-A0A520HF28-F1
#
_entry.id   AF-A0A520HF28-F1
#
_cell.length_a   1.000
_cell.length_b   1.000
_cell.length_c   1.000
_cell.angle_alpha   90.00
_cell.angle_beta   90.00
_cell.angle_gamma   90.00
#
_symmetry.space_group_name_H-M   'P 1'
#
loop_
_entity.id
_entity.type
_entity.pdbx_description
1 polymer ?
#
loop_
_entity_poly.entity_id
_entity_poly.type
_entity_poly.pdbx_seq_one_letter_code
_entity_poly.pdbx_strand_id
1 'polypeptide(L)'
;PFKFGIGLILVGAGFFALILGAPTQGLTPALFVILLYAFHSAAELCFSPIGLSSMTRLSVKSMTGLMMGTWFLATAAGNFLAGLIAQATGGEGAGSAQVLEVYGRIGWFAMGIGVVVLLVAPFVNKLMHLDTMGAADEHALAGDAAIGEPAAAGVDTTDEQKPRR
;
A
#
# COMPACT_ATOMS: atom_id res chain seq x y z
N PRO A 1 2.11 -10.11 4.09
CA PRO A 1 1.53 -10.48 2.78
C PRO A 1 -0.01 -10.60 2.78
N PHE A 2 -0.64 -11.15 3.83
CA PHE A 2 -2.08 -11.36 3.88
C PHE A 2 -2.92 -10.07 3.71
N LYS A 3 -2.58 -9.00 4.45
CA LYS A 3 -3.23 -7.68 4.33
C LYS A 3 -3.11 -7.07 2.92
N PHE A 4 -2.00 -7.32 2.22
CA PHE A 4 -1.80 -6.87 0.82
C PHE A 4 -2.75 -7.59 -0.14
N GLY A 5 -2.94 -8.90 0.02
CA GLY A 5 -3.89 -9.69 -0.77
C GLY A 5 -5.34 -9.24 -0.56
N ILE A 6 -5.73 -8.93 0.68
CA ILE A 6 -7.06 -8.37 0.98
C ILE A 6 -7.25 -7.02 0.30
N GLY A 7 -6.24 -6.13 0.34
CA GLY A 7 -6.29 -4.85 -0.36
C GLY A 7 -6.54 -5.00 -1.86
N LEU A 8 -5.87 -5.95 -2.53
CA LEU A 8 -6.08 -6.23 -3.96
C LEU A 8 -7.49 -6.75 -4.26
N ILE A 9 -8.05 -7.59 -3.39
CA ILE A 9 -9.43 -8.08 -3.53
C ILE A 9 -10.43 -6.93 -3.36
N LEU A 10 -10.20 -6.03 -2.40
CA LEU A 10 -11.03 -4.83 -2.21
C LEU A 10 -11.00 -3.90 -3.43
N VAL A 11 -9.85 -3.70 -4.06
CA VAL A 11 -9.75 -2.98 -5.35
C VAL A 11 -10.60 -3.68 -6.41
N GLY A 12 -10.47 -5.00 -6.57
CA GLY A 12 -11.29 -5.76 -7.51
C GLY A 12 -12.79 -5.66 -7.24
N ALA A 13 -13.19 -5.71 -5.97
CA ALA A 13 -14.58 -5.52 -5.53
C ALA A 13 -15.12 -4.12 -5.85
N GLY A 14 -14.28 -3.09 -5.74
CA GLY A 14 -14.61 -1.72 -6.15
C GLY A 14 -14.95 -1.62 -7.65
N PHE A 15 -14.14 -2.24 -8.51
CA PHE A 15 -14.44 -2.30 -9.95
C PHE A 15 -15.70 -3.12 -10.26
N PHE A 16 -15.95 -4.21 -9.52
CA PHE A 16 -17.20 -4.96 -9.68
C PHE A 16 -18.44 -4.16 -9.25
N ALA A 17 -18.34 -3.32 -8.21
CA ALA A 17 -19.42 -2.43 -7.82
C ALA A 17 -19.81 -1.48 -8.97
N LEU A 18 -18.83 -0.97 -9.74
CA LEU A 18 -19.12 -0.14 -10.92
C LEU A 18 -19.81 -0.90 -12.04
N ILE A 19 -19.45 -2.17 -12.26
CA ILE A 19 -20.07 -3.00 -13.29
C ILE A 19 -21.51 -3.35 -12.92
N LEU A 20 -21.76 -3.68 -11.66
CA LEU A 20 -23.10 -3.96 -11.13
C LEU A 20 -23.98 -2.70 -11.11
N GLY A 21 -23.37 -1.54 -10.91
CA GLY A 21 -24.06 -0.25 -10.91
C GLY A 21 -24.33 0.34 -12.28
N ALA A 22 -23.78 -0.24 -13.34
CA ALA A 22 -23.91 0.29 -14.68
C ALA A 22 -25.37 0.24 -15.16
N PRO A 23 -26.00 1.40 -15.44
CA PRO A 23 -27.39 1.43 -15.87
C PRO A 23 -27.51 0.94 -17.31
N THR A 24 -28.54 0.16 -17.60
CA THR A 24 -28.92 -0.15 -18.99
C THR A 24 -29.59 1.05 -19.67
N GLN A 25 -30.28 1.88 -18.88
CA GLN A 25 -30.89 3.16 -19.28
C GLN A 25 -30.90 4.10 -18.07
N GLY A 26 -30.62 5.39 -18.28
CA GLY A 26 -30.64 6.41 -17.22
C GLY A 26 -29.30 6.59 -16.48
N LEU A 27 -29.36 7.20 -15.29
CA LEU A 27 -28.19 7.56 -14.49
C LEU A 27 -27.80 6.45 -13.52
N THR A 28 -26.49 6.29 -13.30
CA THR A 28 -25.92 5.36 -12.31
C THR A 28 -26.36 5.75 -10.90
N PRO A 29 -26.91 4.82 -10.08
CA PRO A 29 -27.24 5.12 -8.69
C PRO A 29 -26.00 5.51 -7.89
N ALA A 30 -26.09 6.58 -7.10
CA ALA A 30 -24.98 7.10 -6.29
C ALA A 30 -24.39 6.06 -5.31
N LEU A 31 -25.21 5.08 -4.88
CA LEU A 31 -24.78 4.00 -3.99
C LEU A 31 -23.56 3.23 -4.53
N PHE A 32 -23.48 2.98 -5.84
CA PHE A 32 -22.37 2.23 -6.42
C PHE A 32 -21.08 3.04 -6.47
N VAL A 33 -21.18 4.36 -6.62
CA VAL A 33 -20.04 5.27 -6.52
C VAL A 33 -19.54 5.33 -5.07
N ILE A 34 -20.46 5.40 -4.10
CA ILE A 34 -20.11 5.34 -2.67
C ILE A 34 -19.40 4.02 -2.34
N LEU A 35 -19.90 2.89 -2.86
CA LEU A 35 -19.27 1.57 -2.66
C LEU A 35 -17.88 1.48 -3.28
N LEU A 36 -17.68 2.01 -4.49
CA LEU A 36 -16.35 2.10 -5.11
C LEU A 36 -15.37 2.81 -4.16
N TYR A 37 -15.72 4.02 -3.70
CA TYR A 37 -14.86 4.80 -2.82
C TYR A 37 -14.63 4.07 -1.49
N ALA A 38 -15.67 3.48 -0.90
CA ALA A 38 -15.54 2.72 0.34
C ALA A 38 -14.54 1.54 0.21
N PHE A 39 -14.64 0.76 -0.87
CA PHE A 39 -13.73 -0.36 -1.11
C PHE A 39 -12.31 0.09 -1.45
N HIS A 40 -12.14 1.12 -2.29
CA HIS A 40 -10.81 1.64 -2.62
C HIS A 40 -10.12 2.28 -1.41
N SER A 41 -10.83 3.07 -0.60
CA SER A 41 -10.26 3.62 0.62
C SER A 41 -9.89 2.53 1.64
N ALA A 42 -10.70 1.47 1.76
CA ALA A 42 -10.34 0.32 2.59
C ALA A 42 -9.10 -0.42 2.07
N ALA A 43 -8.93 -0.51 0.74
CA ALA A 43 -7.71 -1.04 0.15
C ALA A 43 -6.48 -0.16 0.42
N GLU A 44 -6.64 1.17 0.36
CA GLU A 44 -5.57 2.11 0.72
C GLU A 44 -5.13 1.95 2.17
N LEU A 45 -6.05 1.72 3.11
CA LEU A 45 -5.71 1.41 4.50
C LEU A 45 -4.90 0.11 4.64
N CYS A 46 -5.08 -0.84 3.72
CA CYS A 46 -4.26 -2.05 3.68
C CYS A 46 -2.87 -1.79 3.10
N PHE A 47 -2.73 -0.83 2.18
CA PHE A 47 -1.47 -0.52 1.51
C PHE A 47 -0.58 0.47 2.28
N SER A 48 -1.16 1.49 2.94
CA SER A 48 -0.41 2.55 3.62
C SER A 48 0.57 2.06 4.70
N PRO A 49 0.26 1.04 5.54
CA PRO A 49 1.23 0.53 6.51
C PRO A 49 2.23 -0.46 5.89
N ILE A 50 1.91 -1.07 4.75
CA ILE A 50 2.77 -2.08 4.10
C ILE A 50 3.87 -1.42 3.28
N GLY A 51 3.58 -0.31 2.60
CA GLY A 51 4.51 0.34 1.66
C GLY A 51 5.82 0.78 2.33
N LEU A 52 5.73 1.61 3.37
CA LEU A 52 6.93 2.17 4.04
C LEU A 52 7.60 1.18 5.00
N SER A 53 6.83 0.36 5.72
CA SER A 53 7.38 -0.58 6.71
C SER A 53 8.12 -1.75 6.05
N SER A 54 7.64 -2.26 4.91
CA SER A 54 8.29 -3.40 4.24
C SER A 54 9.59 -2.97 3.53
N MET A 55 9.61 -1.77 2.95
CA MET A 55 10.77 -1.28 2.20
C MET A 55 11.95 -0.92 3.09
N THR A 56 11.69 -0.42 4.29
CA THR A 56 12.75 -0.12 5.26
C THR A 56 13.27 -1.39 5.95
N ARG A 57 12.40 -2.37 6.27
CA ARG A 57 12.81 -3.63 6.92
C ARG A 57 13.53 -4.63 6.02
N LEU A 58 13.26 -4.61 4.71
CA LEU A 58 13.86 -5.56 3.75
C LEU A 58 14.98 -4.96 2.89
N SER A 59 15.29 -3.67 3.04
CA SER A 59 16.39 -3.04 2.32
C SER A 59 17.73 -3.37 2.95
N VAL A 60 18.73 -3.68 2.11
CA VAL A 60 20.14 -3.66 2.52
C VAL A 60 20.48 -2.22 2.93
N LYS A 61 21.17 -2.05 4.06
CA LYS A 61 21.47 -0.75 4.68
C LYS A 61 22.13 0.26 3.73
N SER A 62 22.85 -0.22 2.71
CA SER A 62 23.51 0.58 1.67
C SER A 62 22.63 0.93 0.46
N MET A 63 21.46 0.30 0.30
CA MET A 63 20.59 0.40 -0.89
C MET A 63 19.20 0.98 -0.59
N THR A 64 18.99 1.56 0.59
CA THR A 64 17.70 2.13 1.02
C THR A 64 17.18 3.19 0.04
N GLY A 65 18.07 4.03 -0.51
CA GLY A 65 17.71 5.01 -1.54
C GLY A 65 17.22 4.37 -2.85
N LEU A 66 17.82 3.25 -3.26
CA LEU A 66 17.41 2.53 -4.47
C LEU A 66 16.07 1.81 -4.29
N MET A 67 15.83 1.23 -3.10
CA MET A 67 14.54 0.59 -2.78
C MET A 67 13.40 1.61 -2.78
N MET A 68 13.63 2.80 -2.20
CA MET A 68 12.67 3.91 -2.27
C MET A 68 12.50 4.45 -3.69
N GLY A 69 13.58 4.54 -4.48
CA GLY A 69 13.50 4.89 -5.90
C GLY A 69 12.65 3.90 -6.71
N THR A 70 12.78 2.60 -6.42
CA THR A 70 12.00 1.54 -7.06
C THR A 70 10.51 1.64 -6.72
N TRP A 71 10.17 2.01 -5.48
CA TRP A 71 8.79 2.29 -5.08
C TRP A 71 8.15 3.42 -5.87
N PHE A 72 8.85 4.55 -5.95
CA PHE A 72 8.35 5.71 -6.69
C PHE A 72 8.28 5.41 -8.18
N LEU A 73 9.24 4.67 -8.72
CA LEU A 73 9.20 4.23 -10.11
C LEU A 73 8.00 3.31 -10.38
N ALA A 74 7.73 2.35 -9.49
CA ALA A 74 6.55 1.48 -9.59
C ALA A 74 5.24 2.29 -9.51
N THR A 75 5.19 3.30 -8.65
CA THR A 75 4.04 4.21 -8.50
C THR A 75 3.84 5.06 -9.76
N ALA A 76 4.92 5.61 -10.32
CA ALA A 76 4.90 6.37 -11.57
C ALA A 76 4.45 5.50 -12.74
N ALA A 77 4.96 4.28 -12.86
CA ALA A 77 4.54 3.32 -13.87
C ALA A 77 3.05 2.94 -13.72
N GLY A 78 2.56 2.77 -12.49
CA GLY A 78 1.15 2.53 -12.21
C GLY A 78 0.25 3.68 -12.65
N ASN A 79 0.63 4.92 -12.34
CA ASN A 79 -0.10 6.12 -12.78
C ASN A 79 -0.06 6.28 -14.31
N PHE A 80 1.07 5.99 -14.95
CA PHE A 80 1.17 5.99 -16.41
C PHE A 80 0.22 4.96 -17.04
N LEU A 81 0.17 3.74 -16.51
CA LEU A 81 -0.73 2.70 -16.99
C LEU A 81 -2.21 3.07 -16.75
N ALA A 82 -2.53 3.69 -15.61
CA ALA A 82 -3.86 4.23 -15.34
C ALA A 82 -4.25 5.31 -16.35
N GLY A 83 -3.31 6.18 -16.76
CA GLY A 83 -3.52 7.16 -17.81
C GLY A 83 -3.83 6.53 -19.17
N LEU A 84 -3.12 5.46 -19.55
CA LEU A 84 -3.40 4.71 -20.79
C LEU A 84 -4.80 4.06 -20.76
N ILE A 85 -5.18 3.49 -19.60
CA ILE A 85 -6.52 2.93 -19.40
C ILE A 85 -7.58 4.02 -19.53
N ALA A 86 -7.38 5.18 -18.90
CA ALA A 86 -8.30 6.30 -18.96
C ALA A 86 -8.50 6.82 -20.38
N GLN A 87 -7.43 6.89 -21.19
CA GLN A 87 -7.53 7.23 -22.62
C GLN A 87 -8.32 6.18 -23.41
N ALA A 88 -8.10 4.89 -23.14
CA ALA A 88 -8.82 3.80 -23.78
C ALA A 88 -10.32 3.79 -23.43
N THR A 89 -10.70 4.29 -22.24
CA THR A 89 -12.11 4.37 -21.79
C THR A 89 -12.77 5.73 -22.04
N GLY A 90 -12.00 6.79 -22.30
CA GLY A 90 -12.47 8.19 -22.34
C GLY A 90 -12.38 8.88 -23.70
N GLY A 91 -11.87 8.21 -24.74
CA GLY A 91 -11.82 8.77 -26.09
C GLY A 91 -13.21 9.04 -26.68
N GLU A 92 -13.34 10.08 -27.49
CA GLU A 92 -14.56 10.44 -28.24
C GLU A 92 -15.03 9.22 -29.07
N GLY A 93 -16.01 8.48 -28.54
CA GLY A 93 -16.55 7.26 -29.17
C GLY A 93 -16.47 5.97 -28.34
N ALA A 94 -15.85 5.98 -27.16
CA ALA A 94 -15.86 4.83 -26.26
C ALA A 94 -17.29 4.56 -25.75
N GLY A 95 -17.93 3.53 -26.30
CA GLY A 95 -19.26 3.11 -25.88
C GLY A 95 -19.24 2.62 -24.42
N SER A 96 -20.37 2.77 -23.72
CA SER A 96 -20.53 2.28 -22.33
C SER A 96 -20.12 0.81 -22.15
N ALA A 97 -20.35 -0.03 -23.17
CA ALA A 97 -19.93 -1.43 -23.19
C ALA A 97 -18.40 -1.60 -23.12
N GLN A 98 -17.63 -0.77 -23.83
CA GLN A 98 -16.17 -0.83 -23.83
C GLN A 98 -15.60 -0.44 -22.47
N VAL A 99 -16.17 0.59 -21.83
CA VAL A 99 -15.77 1.03 -20.48
C VAL A 99 -16.00 -0.08 -19.46
N LEU A 100 -17.19 -0.70 -19.50
CA LEU A 100 -17.52 -1.83 -18.63
C LEU A 100 -16.60 -3.03 -18.84
N GLU A 101 -16.24 -3.33 -20.09
CA GLU A 101 -15.32 -4.41 -20.40
C GLU A 101 -13.93 -4.15 -19.82
N VAL A 102 -13.39 -2.93 -20.00
CA VAL A 102 -12.08 -2.55 -19.46
C VAL A 102 -12.09 -2.60 -17.93
N TYR A 103 -13.11 -2.04 -17.28
CA TYR A 103 -13.25 -2.11 -15.82
C TYR A 103 -13.40 -3.55 -15.32
N GLY A 104 -14.12 -4.40 -16.06
CA GLY A 104 -14.24 -5.83 -15.79
C GLY A 104 -12.91 -6.56 -15.86
N ARG A 105 -12.11 -6.29 -16.90
CA ARG A 105 -10.76 -6.85 -17.03
C ARG A 105 -9.89 -6.46 -15.84
N ILE A 106 -9.89 -5.18 -15.46
CA ILE A 106 -9.10 -4.69 -14.31
C ILE A 106 -9.57 -5.34 -13.01
N GLY A 107 -10.88 -5.43 -12.78
CA GLY A 107 -11.45 -6.08 -11.61
C GLY A 107 -11.06 -7.55 -11.48
N TRP A 108 -11.13 -8.31 -12.59
CA TRP A 108 -10.69 -9.72 -12.62
C TRP A 108 -9.19 -9.88 -12.42
N PHE A 109 -8.36 -9.02 -13.01
CA PHE A 109 -6.92 -9.05 -12.79
C PHE A 109 -6.58 -8.76 -11.32
N ALA A 110 -7.17 -7.73 -10.72
CA ALA A 110 -6.96 -7.37 -9.32
C ALA A 110 -7.38 -8.51 -8.37
N MET A 111 -8.55 -9.11 -8.60
CA MET A 111 -9.02 -10.27 -7.84
C MET A 111 -8.13 -11.49 -8.04
N GLY A 112 -7.73 -11.81 -9.26
CA GLY A 112 -6.85 -12.94 -9.55
C GLY A 112 -5.51 -12.82 -8.84
N ILE A 113 -4.87 -11.65 -8.92
CA ILE A 113 -3.60 -11.39 -8.21
C ILE A 113 -3.83 -11.43 -6.70
N GLY A 114 -4.91 -10.83 -6.19
CA GLY A 114 -5.24 -10.85 -4.77
C GLY A 114 -5.40 -12.26 -4.22
N VAL A 115 -6.13 -13.14 -4.93
CA VAL A 115 -6.29 -14.55 -4.57
C VAL A 115 -4.96 -15.29 -4.62
N VAL A 116 -4.16 -15.11 -5.67
CA VAL A 116 -2.82 -15.72 -5.76
C VAL A 116 -1.93 -15.29 -4.58
N VAL A 117 -1.93 -14.01 -4.25
CA VAL A 117 -1.18 -13.48 -3.09
C VAL A 117 -1.66 -14.12 -1.79
N LEU A 118 -2.97 -14.29 -1.59
CA LEU A 118 -3.51 -14.95 -0.40
C LEU A 118 -3.13 -16.43 -0.32
N LEU A 119 -3.09 -17.13 -1.45
CA LEU A 119 -2.66 -18.54 -1.51
C LEU A 119 -1.16 -18.69 -1.23
N VAL A 120 -0.35 -17.73 -1.68
CA VAL A 120 1.10 -17.72 -1.44
C VAL A 120 1.46 -17.18 -0.04
N ALA A 121 0.59 -16.37 0.58
CA ALA A 121 0.80 -15.80 1.91
C ALA A 121 1.20 -16.82 2.99
N PRO A 122 0.52 -17.98 3.16
CA PRO A 122 0.93 -18.96 4.17
C PRO A 122 2.32 -19.55 3.90
N PHE A 123 2.70 -19.72 2.63
CA PHE A 123 4.02 -20.22 2.25
C PHE A 123 5.12 -19.20 2.57
N VAL A 124 4.89 -17.92 2.29
CA VAL A 124 5.81 -16.83 2.63
C VAL A 124 5.97 -16.69 4.14
N ASN A 125 4.86 -16.75 4.89
CA ASN A 125 4.92 -16.70 6.35
C ASN A 125 5.70 -17.88 6.94
N LYS A 126 5.55 -19.08 6.36
CA LYS A 126 6.30 -20.28 6.77
C LYS A 126 7.80 -20.17 6.48
N LEU A 127 8.19 -19.54 5.38
CA LEU A 127 9.60 -19.28 5.06
C LEU A 127 10.22 -18.21 5.95
N MET A 128 9.42 -17.31 6.52
CA MET A 128 9.90 -16.17 7.32
C MET A 128 10.27 -16.50 8.78
N HIS A 129 10.15 -17.75 9.26
CA HIS A 129 10.60 -18.21 10.60
C HIS A 129 10.40 -17.16 11.73
N LEU A 130 9.22 -16.53 11.79
CA LEU A 130 8.90 -15.52 12.82
C LEU A 130 8.89 -16.11 14.23
N ASP A 131 8.83 -17.44 14.36
CA ASP A 131 8.90 -18.17 15.63
C ASP A 131 10.29 -18.09 16.30
N THR A 132 11.32 -17.61 15.59
CA THR A 132 12.69 -17.42 16.14
C THR A 132 13.02 -15.97 16.48
N MET A 133 12.12 -15.02 16.18
CA MET A 133 12.21 -13.64 16.67
C MET A 133 11.39 -13.55 17.96
N GLY A 134 12.02 -13.96 19.08
CA GLY A 134 11.39 -14.01 20.39
C GLY A 134 10.79 -12.66 20.81
N ALA A 135 9.60 -12.71 21.38
CA ALA A 135 9.23 -12.19 22.71
C ALA A 135 9.90 -10.91 23.25
N ALA A 136 10.33 -9.99 22.41
CA ALA A 136 10.73 -8.63 22.77
C ALA A 136 10.01 -7.69 21.80
N ASP A 137 9.31 -6.70 22.36
CA ASP A 137 8.61 -5.60 21.66
C ASP A 137 7.14 -5.81 21.24
N GLU A 138 6.36 -6.65 21.95
CA GLU A 138 4.88 -6.54 21.87
C GLU A 138 4.33 -5.23 22.49
N HIS A 139 5.18 -4.42 23.14
CA HIS A 139 4.81 -3.14 23.75
C HIS A 139 5.62 -1.93 23.25
N ALA A 140 6.21 -1.99 22.05
CA ALA A 140 6.79 -0.80 21.44
C ALA A 140 5.72 -0.04 20.63
N LEU A 141 5.25 1.08 21.18
CA LEU A 141 4.30 1.98 20.53
C LEU A 141 4.99 2.61 19.30
N ALA A 142 4.24 2.81 18.21
CA ALA A 142 4.73 3.49 17.02
C ALA A 142 5.17 4.92 17.36
N GLY A 143 6.47 5.13 17.55
CA GLY A 143 7.04 6.42 18.01
C GLY A 143 8.23 6.27 18.97
N ASP A 144 8.47 5.09 19.54
CA ASP A 144 9.52 4.91 20.56
C ASP A 144 10.95 5.09 20.03
N ALA A 145 11.16 4.90 18.72
CA ALA A 145 12.44 5.17 18.07
C ALA A 145 12.68 6.67 17.75
N ALA A 146 11.70 7.54 18.00
CA ALA A 146 11.79 8.98 17.72
C ALA A 146 12.09 9.84 18.96
N ILE A 147 12.16 9.23 20.16
CA ILE A 147 12.54 9.92 21.41
C ILE A 147 13.89 9.38 21.91
N GLY A 148 14.88 9.47 21.03
CA GLY A 148 16.28 9.57 21.42
C GLY A 148 16.79 10.82 20.74
N GLU A 149 16.86 11.94 21.46
CA GLU A 149 17.49 13.16 20.96
C GLU A 149 18.82 12.79 20.29
N PRO A 150 19.13 13.30 19.08
CA PRO A 150 20.51 13.23 18.61
C PRO A 150 21.30 13.95 19.69
N ALA A 151 22.22 13.24 20.35
CA ALA A 151 23.06 13.77 21.41
C ALA A 151 23.40 15.22 21.09
N ALA A 152 22.74 16.14 21.79
CA ALA A 152 23.04 17.55 21.69
C ALA A 152 24.54 17.67 21.92
N ALA A 153 25.20 18.55 21.19
CA ALA A 153 26.57 18.94 21.46
C ALA A 153 26.62 19.62 22.85
N GLY A 154 26.54 18.80 23.90
CA GLY A 154 26.77 19.17 25.27
C GLY A 154 28.26 19.24 25.48
N VAL A 155 28.73 20.37 25.98
CA VAL A 155 30.10 20.52 26.47
C VAL A 155 30.32 19.48 27.56
N ASP A 156 31.37 18.67 27.40
CA ASP A 156 31.83 17.76 28.44
C ASP A 156 32.33 18.57 29.64
N THR A 157 31.57 18.54 30.74
CA THR A 157 31.90 19.25 31.98
C THR A 157 32.55 18.34 33.03
N THR A 158 33.00 17.14 32.64
CA THR A 158 33.62 16.20 33.60
C THR A 158 34.94 16.71 34.21
N ASP A 159 35.56 17.73 33.62
CA ASP A 159 36.81 18.34 34.12
C ASP A 159 36.63 19.71 34.83
N GLU A 160 35.40 20.11 35.19
CA GLU A 160 35.19 21.39 35.87
C GLU A 160 35.57 21.33 37.37
N GLN A 161 36.85 21.58 37.68
CA GLN A 161 37.33 21.70 39.06
C GLN A 161 36.87 23.01 39.70
N LYS A 162 36.16 22.89 40.84
CA LYS A 162 35.69 24.02 41.66
C LYS A 162 36.88 24.88 42.14
N PRO A 163 36.82 26.22 42.04
CA PRO A 163 37.92 27.08 42.47
C PRO A 163 38.14 26.95 43.98
N ARG A 164 39.38 26.63 44.36
CA ARG A 164 39.85 26.66 45.75
C ARG A 164 39.71 28.09 46.28
N ARG A 165 38.85 28.27 47.28
CA ARG A 165 38.88 29.45 48.16
C ARG A 165 40.02 29.29 49.17
#